data_AF-A0A7X4DNY2-F1
#
_entry.id   AF-A0A7X4DNY2-F1
#
_cell.length_a   1.000
_cell.length_b   1.000
_cell.length_c   1.000
_cell.angle_alpha   90.00
_cell.angle_beta   90.00
_cell.angle_gamma   90.00
#
_symmetry.space_group_name_H-M   'P 1'
#
loop_
_entity.id
_entity.type
_entity.pdbx_description
1 polymer ?
#
loop_
_entity_poly.entity_id
_entity_poly.type
_entity_poly.pdbx_seq_one_letter_code
_entity_poly.pdbx_strand_id
1 'polypeptide(L)' 'VAAILADEGFAHLKAPVQRITVPDTALPYAPSVELPLMPNAERIVIAATALFP' A
#
# COMPACT_ATOMS: atom_id res chain seq x y z
N VAL A 1 -2.87 -8.19 8.85
CA VAL A 1 -2.76 -8.95 7.58
C VAL A 1 -1.31 -9.24 7.21
N ALA A 2 -0.45 -8.23 6.97
CA ALA A 2 0.94 -8.47 6.53
C ALA A 2 1.76 -9.39 7.46
N ALA A 3 1.66 -9.22 8.78
CA ALA A 3 2.34 -10.09 9.75
C ALA A 3 1.89 -11.57 9.64
N ILE A 4 0.58 -11.82 9.59
CA ILE A 4 0.01 -13.17 9.42
C ILE A 4 0.50 -13.82 8.12
N LEU A 5 0.52 -13.06 7.01
CA LEU A 5 1.04 -13.58 5.74
C LEU A 5 2.53 -13.91 5.80
N ALA A 6 3.32 -13.14 6.55
CA ALA A 6 4.73 -13.40 6.74
C ALA A 6 4.97 -14.61 7.67
N ASP A 7 4.14 -14.80 8.70
CA ASP A 7 4.30 -15.91 9.65
C ASP A 7 3.81 -17.24 9.06
N GLU A 8 2.63 -17.25 8.45
CA GLU A 8 1.96 -18.48 7.99
C GLU A 8 2.21 -18.78 6.51
N GLY A 9 2.59 -17.76 5.72
CA GLY A 9 2.66 -17.84 4.25
C GLY A 9 4.04 -17.57 3.66
N PHE A 10 5.10 -17.47 4.47
CA PHE A 10 6.43 -17.03 4.03
C PHE A 10 6.93 -17.77 2.78
N ALA A 11 6.84 -19.11 2.79
CA ALA A 11 7.32 -19.95 1.71
C ALA A 11 6.55 -19.76 0.37
N HIS A 12 5.37 -19.16 0.42
CA HIS A 12 4.54 -18.91 -0.77
C HIS A 12 4.72 -17.49 -1.34
N LEU A 13 5.37 -16.57 -0.61
CA LEU A 13 5.59 -15.20 -1.06
C LEU A 13 6.66 -15.14 -2.15
N LYS A 14 6.27 -14.73 -3.36
CA LYS A 14 7.20 -14.49 -4.49
C LYS A 14 7.89 -13.13 -4.42
N ALA A 15 7.37 -12.23 -3.58
CA ALA A 15 7.82 -10.86 -3.40
C ALA A 15 7.38 -10.37 -2.00
N PRO A 16 8.02 -9.33 -1.44
CA PRO A 16 7.63 -8.78 -0.15
C PRO A 16 6.22 -8.16 -0.18
N VAL A 17 5.49 -8.29 0.93
CA VAL A 17 4.15 -7.69 1.08
C VAL A 17 4.27 -6.17 1.20
N GLN A 18 3.63 -5.44 0.30
CA GLN A 18 3.57 -3.97 0.30
C GLN A 18 2.22 -3.46 0.81
N ARG A 19 2.22 -2.26 1.39
CA ARG A 19 1.00 -1.57 1.83
C ARG A 19 0.92 -0.18 1.20
N ILE A 20 -0.21 0.11 0.55
CA ILE A 20 -0.53 1.44 0.05
C ILE A 20 -1.64 1.99 0.95
N THR A 21 -1.29 2.98 1.77
CA THR A 21 -2.20 3.60 2.72
C THR A 21 -2.10 5.12 2.67
N VAL A 22 -2.98 5.79 3.41
CA VAL A 22 -2.79 7.20 3.75
C VAL A 22 -1.48 7.37 4.55
N PRO A 23 -0.84 8.55 4.48
CA PRO A 23 0.30 8.87 5.33
C PRO A 23 -0.08 8.91 6.82
N ASP A 24 0.91 8.76 7.71
CA ASP A 24 0.73 8.84 9.17
C ASP A 24 0.55 10.30 9.63
N THR A 25 -0.53 10.93 9.18
CA THR A 25 -0.88 12.32 9.48
C THR A 25 -2.37 12.43 9.79
N ALA A 26 -2.76 13.49 10.51
CA ALA A 26 -4.19 13.81 10.68
C ALA A 26 -4.84 14.09 9.31
N LEU A 27 -5.99 13.49 9.04
CA LEU A 27 -6.69 13.65 7.77
C LEU A 27 -7.40 15.02 7.73
N PRO A 28 -7.11 15.88 6.74
CA PRO A 28 -7.82 17.13 6.56
C PRO A 28 -9.21 16.90 5.95
N TYR A 29 -10.16 17.79 6.24
CA TYR A 29 -11.52 17.74 5.66
C TYR A 29 -11.59 18.33 4.24
N ALA A 30 -10.72 19.27 3.90
CA ALA A 30 -10.79 19.96 2.62
C ALA A 30 -10.49 18.96 1.47
N PRO A 31 -11.41 18.74 0.50
CA PRO A 31 -11.24 17.71 -0.52
C PRO A 31 -9.98 17.87 -1.37
N SER A 32 -9.55 19.11 -1.62
CA SER A 32 -8.34 19.42 -2.37
C SER A 32 -7.06 18.91 -1.69
N VAL A 33 -7.09 18.70 -0.38
CA VAL A 33 -5.96 18.21 0.41
C VAL A 33 -6.18 16.76 0.85
N GLU A 34 -7.43 16.34 1.05
CA GLU A 34 -7.78 14.98 1.43
C GLU A 34 -7.58 13.96 0.30
N LEU A 35 -8.13 14.24 -0.89
CA LEU A 35 -8.13 13.30 -2.01
C LEU A 35 -6.73 12.86 -2.46
N PRO A 36 -5.71 13.74 -2.50
CA PRO A 36 -4.34 13.32 -2.82
C PRO A 36 -3.72 12.33 -1.83
N LEU A 37 -4.18 12.31 -0.57
CA LEU A 37 -3.66 11.40 0.47
C LEU A 37 -4.21 9.98 0.30
N MET A 38 -5.38 9.85 -0.32
CA MET A 38 -6.04 8.57 -0.51
C MET A 38 -5.22 7.63 -1.43
N PRO A 39 -5.26 6.31 -1.17
CA PRO A 39 -4.79 5.34 -2.15
C PRO A 39 -5.55 5.52 -3.46
N ASN A 40 -4.82 5.48 -4.58
CA ASN A 40 -5.41 5.62 -5.91
C ASN A 40 -4.82 4.57 -6.87
N ALA A 41 -5.46 4.41 -8.03
CA ALA A 41 -5.10 3.39 -9.01
C ALA A 41 -3.64 3.52 -9.48
N GLU A 42 -3.16 4.74 -9.70
CA GLU A 42 -1.78 4.99 -10.15
C GLU A 42 -0.76 4.52 -9.10
N ARG A 43 -0.94 4.89 -7.83
CA ARG A 43 -0.08 4.46 -6.72
C ARG A 43 -0.09 2.94 -6.56
N ILE A 44 -1.25 2.30 -6.76
CA ILE A 44 -1.39 0.83 -6.70
C ILE A 44 -0.61 0.17 -7.83
N VAL A 45 -0.77 0.66 -9.07
CA VAL A 45 -0.07 0.11 -10.24
C VAL A 45 1.43 0.25 -10.08
N ILE A 46 1.93 1.42 -9.69
CA ILE A 46 3.37 1.66 -9.44
C ILE A 46 3.91 0.69 -8.38
N ALA A 47 3.20 0.52 -7.27
CA ALA A 47 3.64 -0.38 -6.21
C ALA A 47 3.61 -1.85 -6.65
N ALA A 48 2.64 -2.25 -7.46
CA ALA A 48 2.50 -3.62 -7.95
C ALA A 48 3.58 -3.97 -9.00
N THR A 49 3.87 -3.06 -9.93
CA THR A 49 4.87 -3.29 -10.97
C THR A 49 6.30 -3.21 -10.44
N ALA A 50 6.57 -2.36 -9.44
CA ALA A 50 7.89 -2.26 -8.83
C ALA A 50 8.37 -3.56 -8.12
N LEU A 51 7.46 -4.51 -7.84
CA LEU A 51 7.79 -5.78 -7.19
C LEU A 51 8.37 -6.83 -8.14
N PHE A 52 8.16 -6.68 -9.44
CA PHE A 52 8.52 -7.69 -10.43
C PHE A 52 9.27 -7.00 -11.59
N PRO A 53 10.61 -7.06 -11.62
CA PRO A 53 11.42 -6.53 -12.72
C PRO A 53 11.23 -7.31 -14.02
#